data_AF-A0A9X4H1D2-F1
#
_entry.id   AF-A0A9X4H1D2-F1
#
_cell.length_a   1.000
_cell.length_b   1.000
_cell.length_c   1.000
_cell.angle_alpha   90.00
_cell.angle_beta   90.00
_cell.angle_gamma   90.00
#
_symmetry.space_group_name_H-M   'P 1'
#
loop_
_entity.id
_entity.type
_entity.pdbx_description
1 polymer ?
#
loop_
_entity_poly.entity_id
_entity_poly.type
_entity_poly.pdbx_seq_one_letter_code
_entity_poly.pdbx_strand_id
1 'polypeptide(L)'
;MMRNAKLNEIPSIELQLLKWIELVNVGMIPDCVDLKRAGTRLWIKRARHSLAGFGDDVPVLTLSSVQVNRRLQGKGWFTGFLDLCDTLIPWPALYIEGVQNPRLPSFLRRQGFIELQHENFYRPSKHWRATHSWTPEDARGAQRSAENAHVRPLYDDPAAIAELAAALRKV
;
A
#
# COMPACT_ATOMS: atom_id res chain seq x y z
N MET A 1 16.80 5.97 20.51
CA MET A 1 16.37 5.74 19.12
C MET A 1 16.98 4.45 18.59
N MET A 2 16.16 3.49 18.14
CA MET A 2 16.59 2.22 17.59
C MET A 2 16.95 2.38 16.10
N ARG A 3 18.01 1.68 15.66
CA ARG A 3 18.45 1.66 14.26
C ARG A 3 17.90 0.41 13.56
N ASN A 4 17.65 0.52 12.25
CA ASN A 4 17.17 -0.58 11.39
C ASN A 4 18.02 -1.86 11.49
N ALA A 5 19.33 -1.73 11.75
CA ALA A 5 20.22 -2.87 11.94
C ALA A 5 19.82 -3.78 13.12
N LYS A 6 19.41 -3.20 14.25
CA LYS A 6 18.97 -3.97 15.43
C LYS A 6 17.62 -4.66 15.21
N LEU A 7 16.75 -4.08 14.39
CA LEU A 7 15.48 -4.73 14.02
C LEU A 7 15.76 -6.04 13.28
N ASN A 8 16.73 -6.01 12.37
CA ASN A 8 17.10 -7.16 11.53
C ASN A 8 17.77 -8.32 12.28
N GLU A 9 18.16 -8.12 13.54
CA GLU A 9 18.62 -9.20 14.43
C GLU A 9 17.45 -10.08 14.90
N ILE A 10 16.22 -9.56 14.89
CA ILE A 10 15.01 -10.30 15.25
C ILE A 10 14.75 -11.42 14.22
N PRO A 11 14.55 -12.68 14.66
CA PRO A 11 14.64 -13.85 13.79
C PRO A 11 13.41 -14.13 12.89
N SER A 12 12.53 -13.16 12.67
CA SER A 12 11.33 -13.29 11.81
C SER A 12 10.92 -11.93 11.24
N ILE A 13 10.39 -11.91 10.01
CA ILE A 13 9.85 -10.69 9.39
C ILE A 13 8.63 -10.18 10.17
N GLU A 14 7.80 -11.10 10.66
CA GLU A 14 6.57 -10.84 11.42
C GLU A 14 6.88 -10.17 12.77
N LEU A 15 7.89 -10.67 13.49
CA LEU A 15 8.36 -10.06 14.74
C LEU A 15 9.06 -8.72 14.49
N GLN A 16 9.79 -8.59 13.38
CA GLN A 16 10.36 -7.31 12.97
C GLN A 16 9.26 -6.27 12.70
N LEU A 17 8.18 -6.66 12.00
CA LEU A 17 7.01 -5.80 11.73
C LEU A 17 6.36 -5.35 13.04
N LEU A 18 6.01 -6.30 13.92
CA LEU A 18 5.39 -5.99 15.22
C LEU A 18 6.25 -5.00 16.00
N LYS A 19 7.56 -5.26 16.09
CA LYS A 19 8.46 -4.39 16.85
C LYS A 19 8.59 -3.01 16.23
N TRP A 20 8.61 -2.91 14.90
CA TRP A 20 8.65 -1.62 14.23
C TRP A 20 7.36 -0.82 14.46
N ILE A 21 6.18 -1.45 14.39
CA ILE A 21 4.88 -0.81 14.68
C ILE A 21 4.85 -0.23 16.11
N GLU A 22 5.33 -0.99 17.10
CA GLU A 22 5.43 -0.52 18.50
C GLU A 22 6.28 0.75 18.63
N LEU A 23 7.40 0.82 17.91
CA LEU A 23 8.39 1.87 18.05
C LEU A 23 8.11 3.10 17.21
N VAL A 24 7.52 2.94 16.02
CA VAL A 24 7.30 4.06 15.08
C VAL A 24 6.23 5.02 15.59
N ASN A 25 5.23 4.52 16.33
CA ASN A 25 4.18 5.37 16.90
C ASN A 25 4.69 6.28 18.01
N VAL A 26 5.72 5.84 18.75
CA VAL A 26 6.37 6.62 19.83
C VAL A 26 7.61 7.37 19.36
N GLY A 27 7.87 7.44 18.05
CA GLY A 27 9.01 8.17 17.48
C GLY A 27 10.38 7.58 17.83
N MET A 28 10.44 6.31 18.23
CA MET A 28 11.68 5.65 18.67
C MET A 28 12.47 4.98 17.55
N ILE A 29 11.92 4.93 16.34
CA ILE A 29 12.53 4.39 15.12
C ILE A 29 12.06 5.23 13.91
N PRO A 30 12.83 5.30 12.81
CA PRO A 30 12.36 5.96 11.59
C PRO A 30 11.03 5.40 11.08
N ASP A 31 10.30 6.24 10.37
CA ASP A 31 9.03 5.94 9.71
C ASP A 31 9.17 4.99 8.52
N CYS A 32 10.37 4.55 8.17
CA CYS A 32 10.63 3.55 7.16
C CYS A 32 11.70 2.54 7.58
N VAL A 33 11.56 1.29 7.13
CA VAL A 33 12.52 0.22 7.44
C VAL A 33 12.50 -0.89 6.38
N ASP A 34 13.67 -1.49 6.16
CA ASP A 34 13.80 -2.78 5.49
C ASP A 34 13.65 -3.91 6.51
N LEU A 35 12.59 -4.70 6.38
CA LEU A 35 12.44 -5.98 7.07
C LEU A 35 13.16 -7.05 6.26
N LYS A 36 14.05 -7.84 6.88
CA LYS A 36 14.78 -8.88 6.16
C LYS A 36 15.04 -10.14 6.99
N ARG A 37 14.80 -11.30 6.37
CA ARG A 37 15.13 -12.61 6.94
C ARG A 37 15.17 -13.67 5.85
N ALA A 38 16.18 -14.54 5.90
CA ALA A 38 16.26 -15.77 5.11
C ALA A 38 15.92 -15.59 3.61
N GLY A 39 16.44 -14.55 2.96
CA GLY A 39 16.20 -14.28 1.53
C GLY A 39 14.84 -13.66 1.19
N THR A 40 14.04 -13.30 2.19
CA THR A 40 12.88 -12.43 2.07
C THR A 40 13.25 -11.02 2.53
N ARG A 41 12.84 -10.00 1.78
CA ARG A 41 13.02 -8.58 2.08
C ARG A 41 11.75 -7.81 1.75
N LEU A 42 11.36 -6.88 2.60
CA LEU A 42 10.27 -5.96 2.37
C LEU A 42 10.72 -4.58 2.83
N TRP A 43 10.43 -3.56 2.02
CA TRP A 43 10.56 -2.19 2.48
C TRP A 43 9.18 -1.70 2.91
N ILE A 44 9.11 -1.18 4.13
CA ILE A 44 7.86 -0.67 4.69
C ILE A 44 8.04 0.76 5.17
N LYS A 45 6.96 1.54 5.11
CA LYS A 45 6.93 2.89 5.68
C LYS A 45 5.57 3.22 6.30
N ARG A 46 5.55 4.14 7.25
CA ARG A 46 4.36 4.87 7.66
C ARG A 46 4.28 6.12 6.79
N ALA A 47 3.21 6.23 6.00
CA ALA A 47 3.00 7.37 5.11
C ALA A 47 1.59 7.94 5.29
N ARG A 48 1.33 9.08 4.65
CA ARG A 48 -0.01 9.65 4.52
C ARG A 48 -0.37 9.73 3.04
N HIS A 49 -1.58 9.31 2.69
CA HIS A 49 -2.07 9.29 1.30
C HIS A 49 -3.51 9.79 1.22
N SER A 50 -3.86 10.43 0.11
CA SER A 50 -5.26 10.53 -0.30
C SER A 50 -5.69 9.18 -0.90
N LEU A 51 -6.79 8.65 -0.37
CA LEU A 51 -7.34 7.35 -0.71
C LEU A 51 -8.76 7.57 -1.23
N ALA A 52 -8.96 7.33 -2.53
CA ALA A 52 -10.22 7.61 -3.21
C ALA A 52 -11.39 6.85 -2.57
N GLY A 53 -12.44 7.57 -2.17
CA GLY A 53 -13.59 7.00 -1.45
C GLY A 53 -13.33 6.66 0.02
N PHE A 54 -12.23 7.16 0.60
CA PHE A 54 -11.87 6.93 2.00
C PHE A 54 -11.43 8.23 2.71
N GLY A 55 -10.61 9.08 2.08
CA GLY A 55 -10.25 10.40 2.61
C GLY A 55 -8.92 10.94 2.08
N ASP A 56 -8.66 12.24 2.27
CA ASP A 56 -7.55 12.96 1.60
C ASP A 56 -6.20 12.97 2.34
N ASP A 57 -6.17 12.54 3.60
CA ASP A 57 -4.95 12.57 4.41
C ASP A 57 -4.92 11.42 5.43
N VAL A 58 -4.81 10.20 4.90
CA VAL A 58 -4.98 8.97 5.66
C VAL A 58 -3.62 8.40 6.06
N PRO A 59 -3.32 8.21 7.35
CA PRO A 59 -2.12 7.49 7.76
C PRO A 59 -2.24 6.01 7.38
N VAL A 60 -1.19 5.44 6.79
CA VAL A 60 -1.18 4.06 6.32
C VAL A 60 0.13 3.35 6.63
N LEU A 61 0.07 2.01 6.67
CA LEU A 61 1.25 1.18 6.45
C LEU A 61 1.41 1.01 4.95
N THR A 62 2.53 1.44 4.40
CA THR A 62 2.88 1.20 3.00
C THR A 62 3.87 0.04 2.89
N LEU A 63 3.57 -0.91 2.02
CA LEU A 63 4.46 -1.98 1.59
C LEU A 63 4.99 -1.65 0.19
N SER A 64 6.31 -1.60 0.04
CA SER A 64 6.98 -1.45 -1.25
C SER A 64 8.15 -2.43 -1.36
N SER A 65 8.67 -2.64 -2.58
CA SER A 65 9.85 -3.47 -2.84
C SER A 65 9.82 -4.86 -2.17
N VAL A 66 8.72 -5.59 -2.36
CA VAL A 66 8.53 -6.92 -1.74
C VAL A 66 9.29 -8.00 -2.53
N GLN A 67 10.27 -8.61 -1.89
CA GLN A 67 10.99 -9.77 -2.40
C GLN A 67 10.76 -10.96 -1.45
N VAL A 68 10.06 -11.98 -1.93
CA VAL A 68 9.80 -13.22 -1.15
C VAL A 68 10.79 -14.31 -1.57
N ASN A 69 11.35 -15.02 -0.59
CA ASN A 69 12.18 -16.21 -0.85
C ASN A 69 11.44 -17.18 -1.78
N ARG A 70 12.11 -17.69 -2.84
CA ARG A 70 11.56 -18.65 -3.81
C ARG A 70 10.86 -19.85 -3.16
N ARG A 71 11.37 -20.34 -2.03
CA ARG A 71 10.79 -21.48 -1.29
C ARG A 71 9.43 -21.18 -0.67
N LEU A 72 9.10 -19.90 -0.46
CA LEU A 72 7.84 -19.40 0.11
C LEU A 72 6.88 -18.87 -0.96
N GLN A 73 7.37 -18.60 -2.17
CA GLN A 73 6.53 -18.15 -3.28
C GLN A 73 5.48 -19.22 -3.64
N GLY A 74 4.25 -18.78 -3.90
CA GLY A 74 3.13 -19.67 -4.22
C GLY A 74 2.59 -20.49 -3.05
N LYS A 75 3.13 -20.35 -1.83
CA LYS A 75 2.71 -21.09 -0.64
C LYS A 75 1.83 -20.29 0.33
N GLY A 76 1.23 -19.20 -0.14
CA GLY A 76 0.36 -18.35 0.67
C GLY A 76 1.06 -17.48 1.71
N TRP A 77 2.40 -17.49 1.79
CA TRP A 77 3.15 -16.69 2.76
C TRP A 77 2.78 -15.19 2.67
N PHE A 78 2.76 -14.62 1.45
CA PHE A 78 2.42 -13.21 1.27
C PHE A 78 0.97 -12.91 1.68
N THR A 79 0.03 -13.82 1.42
CA THR A 79 -1.36 -13.68 1.88
C THR A 79 -1.44 -13.62 3.40
N GLY A 80 -0.77 -14.55 4.09
CA GLY A 80 -0.72 -14.56 5.55
C GLY A 80 -0.01 -13.32 6.12
N PHE A 81 1.04 -12.85 5.44
CA PHE A 81 1.73 -11.63 5.83
C PHE A 81 0.85 -10.37 5.67
N LEU A 82 0.09 -10.25 4.58
CA LEU A 82 -0.87 -9.16 4.40
C LEU A 82 -1.98 -9.20 5.47
N ASP A 83 -2.47 -10.39 5.82
CA ASP A 83 -3.46 -10.57 6.87
C ASP A 83 -2.91 -10.17 8.25
N LEU A 84 -1.66 -10.52 8.53
CA LEU A 84 -0.95 -10.07 9.73
C LEU A 84 -0.82 -8.54 9.76
N CYS A 85 -0.37 -7.92 8.66
CA CYS A 85 -0.29 -6.46 8.56
C CYS A 85 -1.64 -5.83 8.89
N ASP A 86 -2.70 -6.30 8.23
CA ASP A 86 -4.07 -5.82 8.41
C ASP A 86 -4.60 -5.97 9.85
N THR A 87 -4.06 -6.94 10.60
CA THR A 87 -4.44 -7.22 11.99
C THR A 87 -3.62 -6.38 12.98
N LEU A 88 -2.33 -6.15 12.71
CA LEU A 88 -1.42 -5.46 13.61
C LEU A 88 -1.39 -3.94 13.44
N ILE A 89 -1.72 -3.42 12.26
CA ILE A 89 -1.60 -1.98 12.03
C ILE A 89 -2.65 -1.21 12.85
N PRO A 90 -2.23 -0.18 13.60
CA PRO A 90 -3.15 0.72 14.30
C PRO A 90 -3.70 1.82 13.37
N TRP A 91 -3.27 1.84 12.11
CA TRP A 91 -3.66 2.88 11.16
C TRP A 91 -4.89 2.48 10.34
N PRO A 92 -5.63 3.46 9.79
CA PRO A 92 -6.86 3.22 9.03
C PRO A 92 -6.72 2.31 7.82
N ALA A 93 -5.56 2.24 7.15
CA ALA A 93 -5.42 1.45 5.94
C ALA A 93 -4.02 0.86 5.72
N LEU A 94 -4.00 -0.22 4.95
CA LEU A 94 -2.81 -0.82 4.35
C LEU A 94 -2.70 -0.35 2.90
N TYR A 95 -1.50 0.02 2.48
CA TYR A 95 -1.19 0.51 1.15
C TYR A 95 -0.08 -0.34 0.52
N ILE A 96 -0.20 -0.64 -0.77
CA ILE A 96 0.81 -1.38 -1.54
C ILE A 96 1.20 -0.49 -2.71
N GLU A 97 2.49 -0.18 -2.79
CA GLU A 97 3.02 0.80 -3.74
C GLU A 97 3.73 0.12 -4.92
N GLY A 98 3.46 0.61 -6.13
CA GLY A 98 4.23 0.28 -7.34
C GLY A 98 4.26 -1.21 -7.67
N VAL A 99 3.10 -1.85 -7.76
CA VAL A 99 2.98 -3.29 -8.04
C VAL A 99 3.42 -3.59 -9.48
N GLN A 100 4.65 -4.07 -9.66
CA GLN A 100 5.19 -4.43 -10.98
C GLN A 100 4.93 -5.88 -11.39
N ASN A 101 4.49 -6.75 -10.47
CA ASN A 101 4.26 -8.16 -10.78
C ASN A 101 2.86 -8.34 -11.41
N PRO A 102 2.76 -8.82 -12.66
CA PRO A 102 1.49 -8.87 -13.39
C PRO A 102 0.43 -9.78 -12.75
N ARG A 103 0.84 -10.72 -11.87
CA ARG A 103 -0.10 -11.61 -11.18
C ARG A 103 -0.68 -10.98 -9.90
N LEU A 104 0.01 -10.00 -9.31
CA LEU A 104 -0.38 -9.42 -8.03
C LEU A 104 -1.66 -8.57 -8.10
N PRO A 105 -1.94 -7.74 -9.12
CA PRO A 105 -3.17 -6.95 -9.19
C PRO A 105 -4.43 -7.80 -9.01
N SER A 106 -4.55 -8.89 -9.78
CA SER A 106 -5.69 -9.81 -9.67
C SER A 106 -5.81 -10.46 -8.29
N PHE A 107 -4.68 -10.76 -7.66
CA PHE A 107 -4.64 -11.29 -6.30
C PHE A 107 -5.10 -10.25 -5.28
N LEU A 108 -4.60 -9.02 -5.35
CA LEU A 108 -4.94 -7.93 -4.43
C LEU A 108 -6.42 -7.56 -4.51
N ARG A 109 -6.97 -7.45 -5.73
CA ARG A 109 -8.42 -7.21 -5.92
C ARG A 109 -9.27 -8.30 -5.27
N ARG A 110 -8.90 -9.58 -5.41
CA ARG A 110 -9.58 -10.69 -4.70
C ARG A 110 -9.45 -10.63 -3.19
N GLN A 111 -8.40 -10.01 -2.69
CA GLN A 111 -8.20 -9.74 -1.26
C GLN A 111 -8.94 -8.47 -0.79
N GLY A 112 -9.74 -7.84 -1.64
CA GLY A 112 -10.52 -6.65 -1.31
C GLY A 112 -9.72 -5.35 -1.28
N PHE A 113 -8.57 -5.32 -1.95
CA PHE A 113 -7.87 -4.06 -2.20
C PHE A 113 -8.55 -3.29 -3.33
N ILE A 114 -8.58 -1.97 -3.15
CA ILE A 114 -9.02 -0.99 -4.12
C ILE A 114 -7.80 -0.52 -4.90
N GLU A 115 -7.92 -0.52 -6.21
CA GLU A 115 -6.85 -0.11 -7.11
C GLU A 115 -6.86 1.40 -7.34
N LEU A 116 -5.68 2.00 -7.33
CA LEU A 116 -5.42 3.40 -7.56
C LEU A 116 -4.52 3.56 -8.81
N GLN A 117 -4.24 4.81 -9.19
CA GLN A 117 -3.27 5.11 -10.24
C GLN A 117 -1.86 4.57 -9.91
N HIS A 118 -1.05 4.39 -10.95
CA HIS A 118 0.36 3.99 -10.87
C HIS A 118 0.60 2.64 -10.17
N GLU A 119 -0.28 1.66 -10.42
CA GLU A 119 -0.16 0.30 -9.86
C GLU A 119 -0.16 0.28 -8.33
N ASN A 120 -0.87 1.23 -7.72
CA ASN A 120 -1.00 1.32 -6.27
C ASN A 120 -2.33 0.74 -5.81
N PHE A 121 -2.34 0.20 -4.60
CA PHE A 121 -3.52 -0.44 -4.03
C PHE A 121 -3.66 -0.07 -2.56
N TYR A 122 -4.90 0.08 -2.08
CA TYR A 122 -5.15 0.24 -0.66
C TYR A 122 -6.28 -0.65 -0.17
N ARG A 123 -6.28 -0.96 1.12
CA ARG A 123 -7.37 -1.66 1.80
C ARG A 123 -7.55 -1.08 3.20
N PRO A 124 -8.78 -0.70 3.59
CA PRO A 124 -9.07 -0.34 4.97
C PRO A 124 -8.69 -1.46 5.94
N SER A 125 -8.10 -1.08 7.08
CA SER A 125 -7.61 -2.06 8.06
C SER A 125 -8.77 -2.84 8.69
N LYS A 126 -8.54 -4.07 9.16
CA LYS A 126 -9.58 -4.87 9.85
C LYS A 126 -10.23 -4.09 10.98
N HIS A 127 -9.41 -3.46 11.82
CA HIS A 127 -9.89 -2.65 12.93
C HIS A 127 -10.74 -1.47 12.47
N TRP A 128 -10.29 -0.74 11.43
CA TRP A 128 -11.03 0.39 10.90
C TRP A 128 -12.37 -0.05 10.29
N ARG A 129 -12.36 -1.13 9.50
CA ARG A 129 -13.57 -1.70 8.88
C ARG A 129 -14.61 -2.09 9.92
N ALA A 130 -14.18 -2.74 11.00
CA ALA A 130 -15.05 -3.12 12.10
C ALA A 130 -15.67 -1.90 12.81
N THR A 131 -14.87 -0.84 13.00
CA THR A 131 -15.32 0.39 13.69
C THR A 131 -16.29 1.22 12.86
N HIS A 132 -16.16 1.20 11.53
CA HIS A 132 -16.94 2.04 10.61
C HIS A 132 -17.99 1.25 9.82
N SER A 133 -18.26 -0.01 10.19
CA SER A 133 -19.21 -0.89 9.50
C SER A 133 -18.96 -1.00 7.99
N TRP A 134 -17.69 -1.03 7.57
CA TRP A 134 -17.32 -1.03 6.16
C TRP A 134 -17.85 -2.27 5.44
N THR A 135 -18.61 -2.05 4.39
CA THR A 135 -19.30 -3.08 3.61
C THR A 135 -18.62 -3.34 2.26
N PRO A 136 -18.98 -4.45 1.59
CA PRO A 136 -18.60 -4.66 0.20
C PRO A 136 -19.13 -3.58 -0.76
N GLU A 137 -20.20 -2.87 -0.41
CA GLU A 137 -20.73 -1.78 -1.23
C GLU A 137 -19.86 -0.53 -1.15
N ASP A 138 -19.36 -0.20 0.05
CA ASP A 138 -18.40 0.89 0.24
C ASP A 138 -17.13 0.63 -0.54
N ALA A 139 -16.62 -0.61 -0.54
CA ALA A 139 -15.48 -1.01 -1.36
C ALA A 139 -15.72 -0.79 -2.86
N ARG A 140 -16.93 -1.10 -3.37
CA ARG A 140 -17.28 -0.83 -4.77
C ARG A 140 -17.40 0.67 -5.03
N GLY A 141 -17.94 1.46 -4.10
CA GLY A 141 -18.02 2.92 -4.20
C GLY A 141 -16.64 3.58 -4.24
N ALA A 142 -15.72 3.09 -3.41
CA ALA A 142 -14.34 3.53 -3.39
C ALA A 142 -13.59 3.16 -4.68
N GLN A 143 -13.81 1.95 -5.20
CA GLN A 143 -13.25 1.53 -6.50
C GLN A 143 -13.73 2.45 -7.64
N ARG A 144 -15.04 2.76 -7.72
CA ARG A 144 -15.55 3.73 -8.69
C ARG A 144 -14.94 5.12 -8.51
N SER A 145 -14.76 5.56 -7.26
CA SER A 145 -14.13 6.84 -6.97
C SER A 145 -12.68 6.87 -7.44
N ALA A 146 -11.94 5.78 -7.27
CA ALA A 146 -10.56 5.64 -7.75
C ALA A 146 -10.47 5.64 -9.28
N GLU A 147 -11.41 4.97 -9.95
CA GLU A 147 -11.53 4.96 -11.41
C GLU A 147 -11.85 6.35 -11.96
N ASN A 148 -12.75 7.09 -11.31
CA ASN A 148 -13.09 8.47 -11.69
C ASN A 148 -11.93 9.46 -11.43
N ALA A 149 -11.17 9.22 -10.37
CA ALA A 149 -9.97 10.00 -10.06
C ALA A 149 -8.80 9.67 -11.00
N HIS A 150 -8.91 8.64 -11.85
CA HIS A 150 -7.88 8.28 -12.82
C HIS A 150 -7.75 9.39 -13.86
N VAL A 151 -6.71 10.20 -13.72
CA VAL A 151 -6.34 11.20 -14.72
C VAL A 151 -5.87 10.40 -15.93
N ARG A 152 -6.65 10.43 -17.02
CA ARG A 152 -6.16 9.91 -18.30
C ARG A 152 -4.88 10.67 -18.65
N PRO A 153 -3.81 9.98 -19.06
CA PRO A 153 -2.64 10.66 -19.62
C PRO A 153 -3.11 11.68 -20.65
N LEU A 154 -2.56 12.91 -20.60
CA LEU A 154 -2.86 13.96 -21.57
C LEU A 154 -2.68 13.49 -23.02
N TYR A 155 -1.84 12.47 -23.24
CA TYR A 155 -1.57 11.85 -24.52
C TYR A 155 -2.68 10.92 -25.05
N ASP A 156 -3.63 10.50 -24.21
CA ASP A 156 -4.74 9.63 -24.58
C ASP A 156 -6.02 10.42 -24.94
N ASP A 157 -5.96 11.75 -24.86
CA ASP A 157 -7.02 12.66 -25.29
C ASP A 157 -6.50 13.62 -26.38
N PRO A 158 -6.78 13.32 -27.67
CA PRO A 158 -6.36 14.17 -28.79
C PRO A 158 -6.84 15.62 -28.68
N ALA A 159 -7.97 15.87 -28.00
CA ALA A 159 -8.49 17.22 -27.79
C ALA A 159 -7.66 17.98 -26.75
N ALA A 160 -7.27 17.32 -25.65
CA ALA A 160 -6.40 17.91 -24.64
C ALA A 160 -4.99 18.22 -25.18
N ILE A 161 -4.44 17.36 -26.05
CA ILE A 161 -3.18 17.64 -26.76
C ILE A 161 -3.33 18.86 -27.68
N ALA A 162 -4.44 18.95 -28.43
CA ALA A 162 -4.68 20.05 -29.35
C ALA A 162 -4.82 21.40 -28.62
N GLU A 163 -5.49 21.42 -27.46
CA GLU A 163 -5.60 22.60 -26.61
C GLU A 163 -4.25 23.01 -26.01
N LEU A 164 -3.46 22.06 -25.50
CA LEU A 164 -2.12 22.34 -24.97
C LEU A 164 -1.18 22.86 -26.07
N ALA A 165 -1.21 22.25 -27.25
CA ALA A 165 -0.41 22.67 -28.40
C ALA A 165 -0.83 24.07 -28.91
N ALA A 166 -2.13 24.40 -28.87
CA ALA A 166 -2.62 25.73 -29.20
C ALA A 166 -2.23 26.78 -28.16
N ALA A 167 -2.16 26.42 -26.88
CA ALA A 167 -1.71 27.31 -25.81
C ALA A 167 -0.20 27.59 -25.89
N LEU A 168 0.62 26.57 -26.18
CA LEU A 168 2.07 26.70 -26.33
C LEU A 168 2.50 27.48 -27.58
N ARG A 169 1.67 27.56 -28.62
CA ARG A 169 1.91 28.38 -29.83
C ARG A 169 1.63 29.87 -29.64
N LYS A 170 1.04 30.27 -28.51
CA LYS A 170 0.72 31.68 -28.18
C LYS A 170 1.74 32.33 -27.25
N VAL A 171 2.83 31.62 -26.92
CA VAL A 171 3.98 32.12 -26.14
C VAL A 171 5.14 32.43 -27.07
#